data_AF-A0A725AGW8-F1
#
_entry.id   AF-A0A725AGW8-F1
#
_cell.length_a   1.000
_cell.length_b   1.000
_cell.length_c   1.000
_cell.angle_alpha   90.00
_cell.angle_beta   90.00
_cell.angle_gamma   90.00
#
_symmetry.space_group_name_H-M   'P 1'
#
loop_
_entity.id
_entity.type
_entity.pdbx_description
1 polymer ?
#
loop_
_entity_poly.entity_id
_entity_poly.type
_entity_poly.pdbx_seq_one_letter_code
_entity_poly.pdbx_strand_id
1 'polypeptide(L)'
;EICFFPVRKKIKEIDMIDFCPFKLGLDFLISKKLFDIMNNFNLPPVNKIPTRINTFNTEYFLIGFPMIPQERIDLNKSIFFDTKKRSEFNLKSYDAFINTDFSVKPRKIYPDVFYDVDTIGFQGKGLFFSDRLIDAIQDAGIVGLHVDDTEMEMNP
;
A
#
# COMPACT_ATOMS: atom_id res chain seq x y z
N GLU A 1 21.17 -3.76 -10.73
CA GLU A 1 20.19 -4.82 -10.39
C GLU A 1 20.42 -5.25 -8.94
N ILE A 2 19.37 -5.39 -8.14
CA ILE A 2 19.45 -5.83 -6.74
C ILE A 2 19.05 -7.30 -6.67
N CYS A 3 19.81 -8.12 -5.93
CA CYS A 3 19.50 -9.53 -5.70
C CYS A 3 19.01 -9.75 -4.26
N PHE A 4 17.81 -10.27 -4.11
CA PHE A 4 17.21 -10.67 -2.84
C PHE A 4 17.42 -12.16 -2.58
N PHE A 5 17.38 -12.55 -1.31
CA PHE A 5 17.55 -13.95 -0.90
C PHE A 5 16.36 -14.37 -0.02
N PRO A 6 15.74 -15.53 -0.31
CA PRO A 6 14.70 -16.07 0.56
C PRO A 6 15.19 -16.24 2.00
N VAL A 7 14.45 -15.71 2.98
CA VAL A 7 14.81 -15.80 4.41
C VAL A 7 14.64 -17.22 4.98
N ARG A 8 13.92 -18.09 4.28
CA ARG A 8 13.63 -19.48 4.70
C ARG A 8 13.69 -20.42 3.50
N LYS A 9 13.94 -21.70 3.77
CA LYS A 9 13.82 -22.75 2.74
C LYS A 9 12.35 -22.88 2.32
N LYS A 10 12.10 -22.99 1.01
CA LYS A 10 10.77 -23.20 0.39
C LYS A 10 9.80 -21.99 0.42
N ILE A 11 10.30 -20.76 0.31
CA ILE A 11 9.41 -19.63 -0.04
C ILE A 11 8.84 -19.89 -1.44
N LYS A 12 7.53 -19.68 -1.59
CA LYS A 12 6.83 -19.84 -2.87
C LYS A 12 7.15 -18.67 -3.78
N GLU A 13 7.28 -18.95 -5.07
CA GLU A 13 7.34 -17.94 -6.12
C GLU A 13 5.93 -17.38 -6.31
N ILE A 14 5.73 -16.12 -5.89
CA ILE A 14 4.43 -15.41 -5.84
C ILE A 14 4.58 -14.01 -6.43
N ASP A 15 3.48 -13.30 -6.67
CA ASP A 15 3.50 -12.05 -7.44
C ASP A 15 3.81 -10.80 -6.61
N MET A 16 3.54 -10.82 -5.30
CA MET A 16 3.83 -9.71 -4.38
C MET A 16 4.56 -10.23 -3.16
N ILE A 17 5.70 -9.62 -2.84
CA ILE A 17 6.63 -10.10 -1.81
C ILE A 17 7.15 -8.93 -0.98
N ASP A 18 6.98 -9.05 0.34
CA ASP A 18 7.63 -8.18 1.31
C ASP A 18 9.14 -8.46 1.41
N PHE A 19 9.91 -7.44 1.75
CA PHE A 19 11.36 -7.56 1.91
C PHE A 19 11.86 -6.93 3.20
N CYS A 20 13.05 -7.36 3.62
CA CYS A 20 13.77 -6.75 4.72
C CYS A 20 15.28 -6.62 4.40
N PRO A 21 15.97 -5.58 4.91
CA PRO A 21 15.43 -4.50 5.72
C PRO A 21 14.56 -3.54 4.90
N PHE A 22 13.45 -3.08 5.50
CA PHE A 22 12.58 -2.08 4.90
C PHE A 22 13.33 -0.76 4.66
N LYS A 23 12.99 -0.08 3.57
CA LYS A 23 13.53 1.23 3.21
C LYS A 23 12.39 2.16 2.87
N LEU A 24 12.39 3.36 3.47
CA LEU A 24 11.37 4.36 3.22
C LEU A 24 11.30 4.69 1.72
N GLY A 25 10.10 4.67 1.15
CA GLY A 25 9.87 4.92 -0.28
C GLY A 25 10.11 3.72 -1.20
N LEU A 26 10.31 2.52 -0.63
CA LEU A 26 10.30 1.24 -1.33
C LEU A 26 9.35 0.31 -0.58
N ASP A 27 8.27 -0.10 -1.24
CA ASP A 27 7.13 -0.73 -0.60
C ASP A 27 7.24 -2.25 -0.63
N PHE A 28 7.39 -2.84 -1.82
CA PHE A 28 7.40 -4.29 -2.01
C PHE A 28 8.07 -4.70 -3.33
N LEU A 29 8.39 -5.98 -3.47
CA LEU A 29 8.71 -6.58 -4.76
C LEU A 29 7.42 -7.03 -5.44
N ILE A 30 7.27 -6.74 -6.73
CA ILE A 30 6.21 -7.32 -7.55
C ILE A 30 6.76 -8.04 -8.77
N SER A 31 6.09 -9.11 -9.18
CA SER A 31 6.38 -9.80 -10.42
C SER A 31 6.14 -8.89 -11.61
N LYS A 32 6.81 -9.16 -12.74
CA LYS A 32 6.53 -8.50 -14.01
C LYS A 32 5.04 -8.59 -14.39
N LYS A 33 4.40 -9.74 -14.14
CA LYS A 33 2.98 -9.95 -14.39
C LYS A 33 2.12 -8.91 -13.65
N LEU A 34 2.34 -8.73 -12.35
CA LEU A 34 1.62 -7.73 -11.55
C LEU A 34 1.93 -6.31 -12.03
N PHE A 35 3.20 -5.99 -12.30
CA PHE A 35 3.56 -4.67 -12.83
C PHE A 35 2.86 -4.36 -14.16
N ASP A 36 2.81 -5.31 -15.09
CA ASP A 36 2.16 -5.14 -16.40
C ASP A 36 0.66 -4.86 -16.25
N ILE A 37 -0.02 -5.46 -15.27
CA ILE A 37 -1.44 -5.18 -14.96
C ILE A 37 -1.57 -3.75 -14.45
N MET A 38 -0.79 -3.38 -13.43
CA MET A 38 -0.83 -2.04 -12.83
C MET A 38 -0.53 -0.94 -13.85
N ASN A 39 0.33 -1.21 -14.84
CA ASN A 39 0.72 -0.24 -15.86
C ASN A 39 -0.41 0.11 -16.85
N ASN A 40 -1.56 -0.57 -16.80
CA ASN A 40 -2.77 -0.20 -17.55
C ASN A 40 -3.65 0.83 -16.80
N PHE A 41 -3.24 1.21 -15.59
CA PHE A 41 -3.96 2.13 -14.71
C PHE A 41 -3.22 3.46 -14.59
N ASN A 42 -3.92 4.47 -14.06
CA ASN A 42 -3.37 5.80 -13.84
C ASN A 42 -2.56 5.81 -12.54
N LEU A 43 -1.31 5.37 -12.61
CA LEU A 43 -0.41 5.35 -11.46
C LEU A 43 0.30 6.69 -11.29
N PRO A 44 0.60 7.12 -10.06
CA PRO A 44 1.55 8.22 -9.84
C PRO A 44 2.97 7.80 -10.28
N PRO A 45 3.96 8.71 -10.32
CA PRO A 45 5.33 8.34 -10.65
C PRO A 45 5.87 7.24 -9.72
N VAL A 46 6.16 6.07 -10.28
CA VAL A 46 6.59 4.89 -9.53
C VAL A 46 8.11 4.71 -9.61
N ASN A 47 8.77 4.53 -8.47
CA ASN A 47 10.13 4.02 -8.43
C ASN A 47 10.12 2.56 -8.86
N LYS A 48 10.82 2.24 -9.96
CA LYS A 48 10.92 0.88 -10.49
C LYS A 48 12.38 0.48 -10.61
N ILE A 49 12.81 -0.46 -9.79
CA ILE A 49 14.16 -1.00 -9.82
C ILE A 49 14.09 -2.46 -10.26
N PRO A 50 14.77 -2.86 -11.35
CA PRO A 50 14.89 -4.26 -11.74
C PRO A 50 15.61 -5.07 -10.66
N THR A 51 15.02 -6.21 -10.30
CA THR A 51 15.51 -7.07 -9.22
C THR A 51 15.31 -8.55 -9.53
N ARG A 52 16.09 -9.38 -8.86
CA ARG A 52 15.91 -10.82 -8.87
C ARG A 52 15.83 -11.36 -7.46
N ILE A 53 15.11 -12.45 -7.30
CA ILE A 53 15.11 -13.24 -6.07
C ILE A 53 15.91 -14.50 -6.36
N ASN A 54 16.95 -14.76 -5.58
CA ASN A 54 17.76 -15.95 -5.73
C ASN A 54 16.86 -17.20 -5.67
N THR A 55 17.08 -18.14 -6.58
CA THR A 55 16.28 -19.37 -6.81
C THR A 55 14.95 -19.22 -7.54
N PHE A 56 14.49 -18.01 -7.86
CA PHE A 56 13.27 -17.79 -8.65
C PHE A 56 13.62 -17.49 -10.11
N ASN A 57 12.72 -17.86 -11.02
CA ASN A 57 12.87 -17.59 -12.45
C ASN A 57 12.04 -16.37 -12.91
N THR A 58 11.03 -15.99 -12.13
CA THR A 58 10.19 -14.82 -12.36
C THR A 58 11.01 -13.54 -12.24
N GLU A 59 10.79 -12.63 -13.19
CA GLU A 59 11.33 -11.28 -13.14
C GLU A 59 10.55 -10.43 -12.13
N TYR A 60 11.26 -9.73 -11.25
CA TYR A 60 10.67 -8.87 -10.23
C TYR A 60 11.15 -7.43 -10.36
N PHE A 61 10.29 -6.51 -9.93
CA PHE A 61 10.63 -5.12 -9.70
C PHE A 61 10.46 -4.80 -8.23
N LEU A 62 11.46 -4.12 -7.67
CA LEU A 62 11.27 -3.42 -6.40
C LEU A 62 10.58 -2.09 -6.69
N ILE A 63 9.41 -1.92 -6.11
CA ILE A 63 8.49 -0.82 -6.38
C ILE A 63 8.41 0.12 -5.19
N GLY A 64 8.31 1.41 -5.49
CA GLY A 64 8.05 2.45 -4.49
C GLY A 64 7.08 3.50 -5.02
N PHE A 65 6.02 3.76 -4.29
CA PHE A 65 5.06 4.82 -4.58
C PHE A 65 5.40 6.10 -3.81
N PRO A 66 5.04 7.28 -4.34
CA PRO A 66 5.17 8.52 -3.61
C PRO A 66 4.20 8.50 -2.42
N MET A 67 4.67 8.98 -1.27
CA MET A 67 3.88 9.05 -0.05
C MET A 67 3.46 10.48 0.26
N ILE A 68 2.15 10.68 0.32
CA ILE A 68 1.53 11.94 0.68
C ILE A 68 1.68 12.17 2.19
N PRO A 69 2.03 13.41 2.62
CA PRO A 69 2.06 13.77 4.02
C PRO A 69 0.71 13.51 4.69
N GLN A 70 0.73 13.00 5.91
CA GLN A 70 -0.47 12.67 6.68
C GLN A 70 -1.31 13.90 7.05
N GLU A 71 -0.75 15.10 6.98
CA GLU A 71 -1.43 16.39 7.11
C GLU A 71 -2.49 16.62 6.02
N ARG A 72 -2.41 15.87 4.91
CA ARG A 72 -3.38 15.92 3.81
C ARG A 72 -4.61 15.05 4.05
N ILE A 73 -4.76 14.48 5.24
CA ILE A 73 -5.94 13.73 5.66
C ILE A 73 -6.91 14.67 6.38
N ASP A 74 -8.14 14.76 5.91
CA ASP A 74 -9.24 15.43 6.61
C ASP A 74 -9.67 14.57 7.82
N LEU A 75 -9.06 14.84 8.97
CA LEU A 75 -9.30 14.10 10.21
C LEU A 75 -10.73 14.25 10.74
N ASN A 76 -11.42 15.35 10.40
CA ASN A 76 -12.80 15.58 10.83
C ASN A 76 -13.78 14.65 10.10
N LYS A 77 -13.49 14.29 8.85
CA LYS A 77 -14.28 13.34 8.06
C LYS A 77 -13.82 11.89 8.23
N SER A 78 -12.53 11.69 8.48
CA SER A 78 -11.91 10.37 8.61
C SER A 78 -12.33 9.65 9.89
N ILE A 79 -12.59 8.34 9.77
CA ILE A 79 -13.05 7.47 10.85
C ILE A 79 -11.93 6.52 11.26
N PHE A 80 -11.69 6.45 12.56
CA PHE A 80 -10.69 5.59 13.18
C PHE A 80 -11.36 4.61 14.13
N PHE A 81 -10.75 3.44 14.28
CA PHE A 81 -11.21 2.39 15.18
C PHE A 81 -10.17 2.10 16.25
N ASP A 82 -10.55 2.22 17.52
CA ASP A 82 -9.73 1.81 18.67
C ASP A 82 -9.99 0.32 18.95
N THR A 83 -9.01 -0.52 18.66
CA THR A 83 -9.12 -1.98 18.84
C THR A 83 -9.22 -2.41 20.31
N LYS A 84 -8.75 -1.61 21.26
CA LYS A 84 -8.86 -1.89 22.70
C LYS A 84 -10.27 -1.57 23.20
N LYS A 85 -10.80 -0.41 22.81
CA LYS A 85 -12.14 0.04 23.20
C LYS A 85 -13.26 -0.53 22.34
N ARG A 86 -12.90 -1.08 21.17
CA ARG A 86 -13.83 -1.57 20.13
C ARG A 86 -14.84 -0.52 19.71
N SER A 87 -14.36 0.70 19.50
CA SER A 87 -15.21 1.86 19.18
C SER A 87 -14.62 2.69 18.06
N GLU A 88 -15.49 3.22 17.21
CA GLU A 88 -15.14 4.19 16.18
C GLU A 88 -15.15 5.62 16.73
N PHE A 89 -14.29 6.47 16.19
CA PHE A 89 -14.20 7.88 16.54
C PHE A 89 -13.50 8.68 15.43
N ASN A 90 -13.68 10.00 15.46
CA ASN A 90 -12.91 10.93 14.64
C ASN A 90 -11.80 11.56 15.48
N LEU A 91 -10.68 11.86 14.84
CA LEU A 91 -9.57 12.59 15.47
C LEU A 91 -9.77 14.09 15.26
N LYS A 92 -9.63 14.86 16.35
CA LYS A 92 -9.95 16.29 16.34
C LYS A 92 -8.77 17.20 15.97
N SER A 93 -7.56 16.66 15.94
CA SER A 93 -6.36 17.42 15.61
C SER A 93 -5.25 16.51 15.09
N TYR A 94 -4.33 17.11 14.35
CA TYR A 94 -3.13 16.43 13.88
C TYR A 94 -2.24 15.94 15.04
N ASP A 95 -2.12 16.73 16.11
CA ASP A 95 -1.40 16.31 17.31
C ASP A 95 -2.01 15.05 17.93
N ALA A 96 -3.34 14.96 17.99
CA ALA A 96 -4.00 13.75 18.49
C ALA A 96 -3.74 12.55 17.56
N PHE A 97 -3.63 12.80 16.25
CA PHE A 97 -3.37 11.77 15.24
C PHE A 97 -1.95 11.21 15.29
N ILE A 98 -0.91 12.06 15.43
CA ILE A 98 0.47 11.57 15.50
C ILE A 98 0.79 10.88 16.83
N ASN A 99 0.03 11.21 17.89
CA ASN A 99 0.17 10.61 19.22
C ASN A 99 -0.75 9.38 19.43
N THR A 100 -1.45 8.90 18.39
CA THR A 100 -2.21 7.66 18.50
C THR A 100 -1.29 6.47 18.73
N ASP A 101 -1.71 5.55 19.58
CA ASP A 101 -1.00 4.28 19.73
C ASP A 101 -1.31 3.31 18.58
N PHE A 102 -0.60 2.17 18.55
CA PHE A 102 -0.78 1.14 17.52
C PHE A 102 -2.15 0.45 17.54
N SER A 103 -2.97 0.68 18.57
CA SER A 103 -4.30 0.09 18.69
C SER A 103 -5.36 0.89 17.93
N VAL A 104 -5.05 2.13 17.54
CA VAL A 104 -5.90 2.94 16.66
C VAL A 104 -5.57 2.62 15.21
N LYS A 105 -6.57 2.14 14.46
CA LYS A 105 -6.46 1.83 13.03
C LYS A 105 -7.36 2.76 12.22
N PRO A 106 -6.92 3.22 11.04
CA PRO A 106 -7.84 3.87 10.13
C PRO A 106 -8.93 2.88 9.71
N ARG A 107 -10.18 3.33 9.60
CA ARG A 107 -11.28 2.56 9.00
C ARG A 107 -11.73 3.22 7.70
N LYS A 108 -11.87 4.54 7.72
CA LYS A 108 -12.13 5.36 6.54
C LYS A 108 -11.23 6.60 6.53
N ILE A 109 -10.53 6.83 5.42
CA ILE A 109 -9.65 7.98 5.22
C ILE A 109 -10.24 8.88 4.14
N TYR A 110 -10.31 10.17 4.43
CA TYR A 110 -10.69 11.21 3.48
C TYR A 110 -9.49 12.12 3.24
N PRO A 111 -8.95 12.18 2.02
CA PRO A 111 -7.99 13.19 1.64
C PRO A 111 -8.62 14.59 1.62
N ASP A 112 -7.81 15.63 1.83
CA ASP A 112 -8.24 17.03 1.78
C ASP A 112 -8.44 17.57 0.36
N VAL A 113 -7.89 16.88 -0.63
CA VAL A 113 -8.03 17.16 -2.07
C VAL A 113 -8.25 15.86 -2.84
N PHE A 114 -8.84 16.00 -4.03
CA PHE A 114 -8.96 14.90 -4.98
C PHE A 114 -7.62 14.58 -5.64
N TYR A 115 -7.28 13.29 -5.69
CA TYR A 115 -6.10 12.78 -6.38
C TYR A 115 -6.55 11.86 -7.51
N ASP A 116 -6.37 12.30 -8.76
CA ASP A 116 -6.73 11.53 -9.94
C ASP A 116 -5.67 10.46 -10.25
N VAL A 117 -5.61 9.41 -9.43
CA VAL A 117 -4.72 8.24 -9.58
C VAL A 117 -5.35 7.00 -8.96
N ASP A 118 -4.90 5.82 -9.39
CA ASP A 118 -5.37 4.51 -8.93
C ASP A 118 -4.58 3.94 -7.76
N THR A 119 -3.47 4.56 -7.37
CA THR A 119 -2.71 4.18 -6.19
C THR A 119 -2.25 5.40 -5.43
N ILE A 120 -2.51 5.40 -4.13
CA ILE A 120 -2.17 6.51 -3.23
C ILE A 120 -1.52 5.95 -1.97
N GLY A 121 -0.33 6.45 -1.63
CA GLY A 121 0.32 6.17 -0.36
C GLY A 121 0.20 7.34 0.59
N PHE A 122 -0.15 7.08 1.85
CA PHE A 122 -0.03 8.07 2.93
C PHE A 122 1.07 7.64 3.90
N GLN A 123 1.89 8.60 4.33
CA GLN A 123 2.97 8.36 5.28
C GLN A 123 2.42 7.67 6.55
N GLY A 124 2.95 6.48 6.85
CA GLY A 124 2.57 5.71 8.04
C GLY A 124 1.15 5.12 8.04
N LYS A 125 0.42 5.19 6.92
CA LYS A 125 -0.95 4.64 6.79
C LYS A 125 -1.10 3.58 5.70
N GLY A 126 -0.07 3.40 4.87
CA GLY A 126 -0.03 2.37 3.84
C GLY A 126 -0.45 2.87 2.46
N LEU A 127 -0.71 1.92 1.57
CA LEU A 127 -1.11 2.14 0.19
C LEU A 127 -2.58 1.79 0.00
N PHE A 128 -3.27 2.65 -0.74
CA PHE A 128 -4.65 2.49 -1.16
C PHE A 128 -4.67 2.29 -2.67
N PHE A 129 -5.47 1.35 -3.14
CA PHE A 129 -5.66 1.03 -4.55
C PHE A 129 -7.12 1.29 -4.91
N SER A 130 -7.38 1.79 -6.12
CA SER A 130 -8.77 1.93 -6.60
C SER A 130 -9.42 0.56 -6.78
N ASP A 131 -10.74 0.48 -6.59
CA ASP A 131 -11.49 -0.78 -6.71
C ASP A 131 -11.26 -1.46 -8.07
N ARG A 132 -11.28 -0.67 -9.15
CA ARG A 132 -11.01 -1.18 -10.51
C ARG A 132 -9.62 -1.82 -10.67
N LEU A 133 -8.61 -1.33 -9.95
CA LEU A 133 -7.27 -1.90 -9.96
C LEU A 133 -7.24 -3.18 -9.12
N ILE A 134 -7.90 -3.19 -7.95
CA ILE A 134 -8.04 -4.38 -7.11
C ILE A 134 -8.74 -5.50 -7.89
N ASP A 135 -9.85 -5.20 -8.57
CA ASP A 135 -10.60 -6.15 -9.38
C ASP A 135 -9.73 -6.77 -10.48
N ALA A 136 -8.99 -5.94 -11.23
CA ALA A 136 -8.09 -6.43 -12.28
C ALA A 136 -6.95 -7.32 -11.74
N ILE A 137 -6.46 -7.02 -10.54
CA ILE A 137 -5.44 -7.85 -9.87
C ILE A 137 -6.05 -9.21 -9.47
N GLN A 138 -7.27 -9.22 -8.93
CA GLN A 138 -7.98 -10.44 -8.53
C GLN A 138 -8.32 -11.32 -9.73
N ASP A 139 -8.89 -10.73 -10.79
CA ASP A 139 -9.27 -11.42 -12.03
C ASP A 139 -8.06 -12.05 -12.73
N ALA A 140 -6.89 -11.43 -12.63
CA ALA A 140 -5.64 -11.95 -13.17
C ALA A 140 -5.02 -13.09 -12.34
N GLY A 141 -5.63 -13.45 -11.20
CA GLY A 141 -5.14 -14.50 -10.31
C GLY A 141 -3.75 -14.21 -9.74
N ILE A 142 -3.52 -12.96 -9.34
CA ILE A 142 -2.29 -12.53 -8.66
C ILE A 142 -2.26 -13.12 -7.24
N VAL A 143 -1.09 -13.62 -6.82
CA VAL A 143 -0.92 -14.25 -5.49
C VAL A 143 0.07 -13.49 -4.61
N GLY A 144 -0.16 -13.52 -3.30
CA GLY A 144 0.70 -12.84 -2.32
C GLY A 144 0.22 -11.45 -1.88
N LEU A 145 -0.94 -10.99 -2.38
CA LEU A 145 -1.60 -9.77 -1.95
C LEU A 145 -2.67 -10.07 -0.89
N HIS A 146 -2.72 -9.25 0.16
CA HIS A 146 -3.84 -9.16 1.09
C HIS A 146 -4.33 -7.70 1.12
N VAL A 147 -5.63 -7.49 0.97
CA VAL A 147 -6.25 -6.16 1.04
C VAL A 147 -6.94 -6.06 2.40
N ASP A 148 -6.55 -5.05 3.17
CA ASP A 148 -7.15 -4.75 4.47
C ASP A 148 -8.51 -4.05 4.30
N ASP A 149 -9.37 -4.13 5.32
CA ASP A 149 -10.70 -3.50 5.34
C ASP A 149 -10.66 -1.95 5.47
N THR A 150 -9.52 -1.28 5.22
CA THR A 150 -9.45 0.18 5.32
C THR A 150 -9.90 0.81 4.02
N GLU A 151 -10.93 1.66 4.09
CA GLU A 151 -11.45 2.37 2.93
C GLU A 151 -10.81 3.76 2.82
N MET A 152 -10.59 4.21 1.59
CA MET A 152 -10.29 5.60 1.28
C MET A 152 -11.33 6.12 0.32
N GLU A 153 -11.96 7.24 0.67
CA GLU A 153 -12.99 7.85 -0.16
C GLU A 153 -12.50 9.22 -0.63
N MET A 154 -12.60 9.43 -1.95
CA MET A 154 -12.27 10.69 -2.59
C MET A 154 -13.55 11.22 -3.24
N ASN A 155 -13.96 12.43 -2.85
CA ASN A 155 -15.08 13.12 -3.45
C ASN A 155 -14.53 14.13 -4.48
N PRO A 156 -14.89 14.00 -5.77
CA PRO A 156 -14.50 14.94 -6.83
C PRO A 156 -14.98 16.37 -6.61
#